data_AF-A0A2E4T3Y1-F1
#
_entry.id   AF-A0A2E4T3Y1-F1
#
_cell.length_a   1.000
_cell.length_b   1.000
_cell.length_c   1.000
_cell.angle_alpha   90.00
_cell.angle_beta   90.00
_cell.angle_gamma   90.00
#
_symmetry.space_group_name_H-M   'P 1'
#
loop_
_entity.id
_entity.type
_entity.pdbx_description
1 polymer ?
#
loop_
_entity_poly.entity_id
_entity_poly.type
_entity_poly.pdbx_seq_one_letter_code
_entity_poly.pdbx_strand_id
1 'polypeptide(L)'
;MDIDYEFGPAFTLLTANLGPGESIKVEPGAMVAQSSGLDVQTGMSGGGGIGGFLKSMAKSAFGGESFFLNTYTGGPSGGWISLSPSAPGDINTFDIEPNQNLFMQGGAFMACSPNVNYDTKFQGAKSLISRESMFFLRAFSEGGPGQVFYCAYGAIKEVDVTPDA
;
A
#
# COMPACT_ATOMS: atom_id res chain seq x y z
N MET A 1 4.44 15.04 2.07
CA MET A 1 5.37 14.05 2.65
C MET A 1 6.57 13.93 1.76
N ASP A 2 7.74 13.74 2.36
CA ASP A 2 9.00 13.52 1.65
C ASP A 2 9.46 12.08 1.87
N ILE A 3 10.00 11.42 0.84
CA ILE A 3 10.23 9.98 0.83
C ILE A 3 11.68 9.68 0.47
N ASP A 4 12.36 8.99 1.39
CA ASP A 4 13.72 8.50 1.21
C ASP A 4 13.73 6.99 0.94
N TYR A 5 14.60 6.56 0.03
CA TYR A 5 14.84 5.16 -0.29
C TYR A 5 16.29 4.78 0.01
N GLU A 6 16.48 3.76 0.84
CA GLU A 6 17.81 3.28 1.23
C GLU A 6 17.94 1.77 0.98
N PHE A 7 19.17 1.29 0.79
CA PHE A 7 19.52 -0.15 0.71
C PHE A 7 18.89 -0.96 -0.45
N GLY A 8 18.27 -0.29 -1.42
CA GLY A 8 17.73 -0.94 -2.62
C GLY A 8 18.80 -1.44 -3.60
N PRO A 9 18.42 -2.35 -4.52
CA PRO A 9 17.05 -2.88 -4.75
C PRO A 9 16.77 -4.20 -4.02
N ALA A 10 17.72 -4.77 -3.29
CA ALA A 10 17.58 -6.11 -2.72
C ALA A 10 16.85 -6.13 -1.37
N PHE A 11 16.94 -5.05 -0.60
CA PHE A 11 16.36 -4.90 0.73
C PHE A 11 15.98 -3.43 0.98
N THR A 12 15.17 -2.87 0.10
CA THR A 12 14.85 -1.43 0.14
C THR A 12 14.12 -1.08 1.44
N LEU A 13 14.62 -0.06 2.13
CA LEU A 13 13.97 0.59 3.26
C LEU A 13 13.43 1.94 2.78
N LEU A 14 12.13 2.15 2.95
CA LEU A 14 11.49 3.43 2.65
C LEU A 14 11.30 4.21 3.94
N THR A 15 11.78 5.44 4.03
CA THR A 15 11.48 6.35 5.15
C THR A 15 10.59 7.48 4.67
N ALA A 16 9.40 7.60 5.25
CA ALA A 16 8.50 8.70 5.01
C ALA A 16 8.67 9.76 6.10
N ASN A 17 9.09 10.97 5.70
CA ASN A 17 9.14 12.16 6.54
C ASN A 17 7.81 12.91 6.42
N LEU A 18 7.08 12.96 7.53
CA LEU A 18 5.75 13.56 7.63
C LEU A 18 5.87 14.93 8.29
N GLY A 19 5.42 15.97 7.59
CA GLY A 19 5.20 17.28 8.18
C GLY A 19 4.06 17.27 9.21
N PRO A 20 3.85 18.37 9.96
CA PRO A 20 2.75 18.47 10.92
C PRO A 20 1.38 18.24 10.25
N GLY A 21 0.64 17.25 10.74
CA GLY A 21 -0.67 16.86 10.21
C GLY A 21 -0.65 16.04 8.92
N GLU A 22 0.51 15.83 8.29
CA GLU A 22 0.61 14.90 7.16
C GLU A 22 0.46 13.46 7.65
N SER A 23 -0.10 12.59 6.80
CA SER A 23 -0.34 11.21 7.16
C SER A 23 -0.08 10.24 6.01
N ILE A 24 0.18 9.00 6.38
CA ILE A 24 0.40 7.85 5.49
C ILE A 24 -0.38 6.65 6.04
N LYS A 25 -1.04 5.90 5.15
CA LYS A 25 -1.68 4.64 5.47
C LYS A 25 -0.71 3.50 5.16
N VAL A 26 -0.54 2.57 6.08
CA VAL A 26 0.51 1.54 6.01
C VAL A 26 -0.07 0.16 6.33
N GLU A 27 0.32 -0.85 5.55
CA GLU A 27 -0.05 -2.24 5.80
C GLU A 27 0.55 -2.74 7.14
N PRO A 28 -0.20 -3.49 7.96
CA PRO A 28 0.33 -4.13 9.15
C PRO A 28 1.56 -5.00 8.82
N GLY A 29 2.60 -4.85 9.63
CA GLY A 29 3.85 -5.59 9.45
C GLY A 29 4.88 -4.91 8.56
N ALA A 30 4.52 -3.86 7.81
CA ALA A 30 5.49 -3.10 7.01
C ALA A 30 6.34 -2.12 7.85
N MET A 31 5.84 -1.68 9.02
CA MET A 31 6.56 -0.73 9.87
C MET A 31 7.79 -1.36 10.53
N VAL A 32 8.94 -0.71 10.35
CA VAL A 32 10.24 -1.09 10.94
C VAL A 32 10.53 -0.26 12.18
N ALA A 33 10.47 1.07 12.03
CA ALA A 33 10.75 2.02 13.11
C ALA A 33 9.98 3.32 12.87
N GLN A 34 9.77 4.10 13.93
CA GLN A 34 9.18 5.43 13.84
C GLN A 34 9.76 6.38 14.89
N SER A 35 9.70 7.67 14.60
CA SER A 35 9.92 8.72 15.59
C SER A 35 8.80 8.75 16.64
N SER A 36 9.08 9.29 17.83
CA SER A 36 8.08 9.41 18.91
C SER A 36 6.95 10.41 18.64
N GLY A 37 7.08 11.23 17.60
CA GLY A 37 6.15 12.32 17.28
C GLY A 37 4.94 11.91 16.45
N LEU A 38 4.82 10.63 16.08
CA LEU A 38 3.71 10.14 15.25
C LEU A 38 2.51 9.69 16.10
N ASP A 39 1.32 10.13 15.71
CA ASP A 39 0.05 9.56 16.15
C ASP A 39 -0.31 8.36 15.27
N VAL A 40 -0.80 7.27 15.87
CA VAL A 40 -1.14 6.03 15.15
C VAL A 40 -2.59 5.67 15.39
N GLN A 41 -3.33 5.53 14.30
CA GLN A 41 -4.72 5.07 14.31
C GLN A 41 -4.85 3.79 13.51
N THR A 42 -5.18 2.68 14.18
CA THR A 42 -5.47 1.42 13.51
C THR A 42 -6.88 1.46 12.92
N GLY A 43 -6.97 1.52 11.60
CA GLY A 43 -8.22 1.64 10.87
C GLY A 43 -8.81 0.29 10.50
N MET A 44 -10.10 0.09 10.82
CA MET A 44 -10.94 -0.90 10.15
C MET A 44 -11.60 -0.22 8.94
N SER A 45 -11.29 -0.66 7.71
CA SER A 45 -11.87 -0.11 6.47
C SER A 45 -13.33 -0.54 6.24
N GLY A 46 -14.16 -0.49 7.28
CA GLY A 46 -15.59 -0.77 7.17
C GLY A 46 -16.30 -0.95 8.50
N GLY A 47 -16.76 0.15 9.09
CA GLY A 47 -17.75 0.17 10.18
C GLY A 47 -17.25 -0.40 11.52
N GLY A 48 -17.14 0.45 12.54
CA GLY A 48 -16.73 0.04 13.88
C GLY A 48 -17.60 -1.09 14.45
N GLY A 49 -16.95 -2.16 14.93
CA GLY A 49 -17.58 -3.29 15.60
C GLY A 49 -17.15 -4.67 15.05
N ILE A 50 -17.47 -5.74 15.77
CA ILE A 50 -17.11 -7.14 15.42
C ILE A 50 -17.54 -7.51 13.99
N GLY A 51 -18.69 -7.00 13.51
CA GLY A 51 -19.19 -7.27 12.16
C GLY A 51 -18.35 -6.63 11.05
N GLY A 52 -17.84 -5.42 11.26
CA GLY A 52 -16.90 -4.77 10.33
C GLY A 52 -15.54 -5.47 10.29
N PHE A 53 -15.11 -5.97 11.44
CA PHE A 53 -13.87 -6.74 11.56
C PHE A 53 -13.96 -8.04 10.78
N LEU A 54 -15.03 -8.82 10.97
CA LEU A 54 -15.25 -10.07 10.23
C LEU A 54 -15.35 -9.83 8.72
N LYS A 55 -16.02 -8.76 8.28
CA LYS A 55 -16.15 -8.41 6.85
C LYS A 55 -14.80 -8.04 6.23
N SER A 56 -14.01 -7.24 6.92
CA SER A 56 -12.69 -6.80 6.46
C SER A 56 -11.68 -7.95 6.50
N MET A 57 -11.77 -8.86 7.48
CA MET A 57 -11.00 -10.11 7.53
C MET A 57 -11.37 -11.08 6.39
N ALA A 58 -12.66 -11.24 6.10
CA ALA A 58 -13.11 -12.04 4.97
C ALA A 58 -12.56 -11.50 3.63
N LYS A 59 -12.65 -10.19 3.39
CA LYS A 59 -12.03 -9.56 2.21
C LYS A 59 -10.52 -9.80 2.15
N SER A 60 -9.83 -9.67 3.29
CA SER A 60 -8.39 -9.91 3.36
C SER A 60 -8.01 -11.34 3.00
N ALA A 61 -8.80 -12.32 3.45
CA ALA A 61 -8.59 -13.73 3.12
C ALA A 61 -8.78 -14.07 1.62
N PHE A 62 -9.68 -13.37 0.92
CA PHE A 62 -9.91 -13.58 -0.51
C PHE A 62 -8.98 -12.76 -1.42
N GLY A 63 -8.54 -11.58 -0.96
CA GLY A 63 -7.67 -10.68 -1.72
C GLY A 63 -6.17 -10.87 -1.48
N GLY A 64 -5.78 -11.58 -0.42
CA GLY A 64 -4.38 -11.82 -0.07
C GLY A 64 -3.65 -10.64 0.58
N GLU A 65 -4.36 -9.56 0.92
CA GLU A 65 -3.81 -8.36 1.56
C GLU A 65 -4.64 -7.92 2.75
N SER A 66 -4.01 -7.21 3.69
CA SER A 66 -4.74 -6.64 4.82
C SER A 66 -5.57 -5.44 4.39
N PHE A 67 -6.90 -5.57 4.46
CA PHE A 67 -7.80 -4.41 4.36
C PHE A 67 -7.81 -3.54 5.63
N PHE A 68 -6.97 -3.83 6.61
CA PHE A 68 -6.79 -3.03 7.82
C PHE A 68 -5.48 -2.29 7.72
N LEU A 69 -5.51 -0.98 7.46
CA LEU A 69 -4.30 -0.16 7.44
C LEU A 69 -4.16 0.62 8.74
N ASN A 70 -2.92 0.83 9.15
CA ASN A 70 -2.58 1.80 10.18
C ASN A 70 -2.36 3.17 9.52
N THR A 71 -3.03 4.20 10.02
CA THR A 71 -2.76 5.57 9.63
C THR A 71 -1.77 6.17 10.62
N TYR A 72 -0.61 6.58 10.12
CA TYR A 72 0.40 7.31 10.88
C TYR A 72 0.31 8.79 10.52
N THR A 73 0.23 9.67 11.52
CA THR A 73 0.09 11.12 11.31
C THR A 73 1.17 11.88 12.06
N GLY A 74 1.84 12.82 11.38
CA GLY A 74 2.83 13.71 11.97
C GLY A 74 2.21 14.61 13.04
N GLY A 75 2.74 14.58 14.26
CA GLY A 75 2.36 15.50 15.33
C GLY A 75 2.78 16.96 15.05
N PRO A 76 2.70 17.86 16.03
CA PRO A 76 2.98 19.29 15.84
C PRO A 76 4.36 19.63 15.27
N SER A 77 5.36 18.76 15.48
CA SER A 77 6.73 18.90 14.95
C SER A 77 7.01 17.99 13.76
N GLY A 78 6.00 17.32 13.22
CA GLY A 78 6.17 16.25 12.25
C GLY A 78 6.80 15.00 12.86
N GLY A 79 7.32 14.14 12.01
CA GLY A 79 8.03 12.92 12.40
C GLY A 79 8.39 12.07 11.19
N TRP A 80 8.96 10.90 11.43
CA TRP A 80 9.31 9.95 10.37
C TRP A 80 8.88 8.53 10.73
N ILE A 81 8.63 7.73 9.70
CA ILE A 81 8.36 6.29 9.78
C ILE A 81 9.15 5.56 8.69
N SER A 82 9.84 4.49 9.07
CA SER A 82 10.55 3.60 8.15
C SER A 82 9.75 2.31 7.92
N LEU A 83 9.65 1.91 6.66
CA LEU A 83 8.86 0.81 6.15
C LEU A 83 9.73 -0.16 5.34
N SER A 84 9.44 -1.44 5.43
CA SER A 84 10.08 -2.50 4.63
C SER A 84 9.04 -3.55 4.25
N PRO A 85 9.14 -4.15 3.05
CA PRO A 85 8.35 -5.33 2.71
C PRO A 85 8.71 -6.52 3.60
N SER A 86 7.79 -7.47 3.70
CA SER A 86 7.99 -8.74 4.44
C SER A 86 8.92 -9.71 3.72
N ALA A 87 9.03 -9.59 2.39
CA ALA A 87 9.93 -10.38 1.56
C ALA A 87 11.12 -9.52 1.07
N PRO A 88 12.30 -10.13 0.84
CA PRO A 88 13.44 -9.44 0.23
C PRO A 88 13.09 -8.84 -1.13
N GLY A 89 13.32 -7.55 -1.32
CA GLY A 89 13.16 -6.93 -2.62
C GLY A 89 13.12 -5.42 -2.56
N ASP A 90 12.50 -4.86 -3.59
CA ASP A 90 12.51 -3.43 -3.86
C ASP A 90 11.17 -2.77 -3.54
N ILE A 91 11.19 -1.46 -3.36
CA ILE A 91 10.02 -0.61 -3.14
C ILE A 91 10.05 0.51 -4.18
N ASN A 92 8.91 0.79 -4.81
CA ASN A 92 8.78 1.93 -5.70
C ASN A 92 7.48 2.72 -5.43
N THR A 93 7.42 3.95 -5.93
CA THR A 93 6.24 4.82 -5.86
C THR A 93 5.50 4.82 -7.18
N PHE A 94 4.18 4.85 -7.11
CA PHE A 94 3.32 5.19 -8.23
C PHE A 94 2.43 6.37 -7.85
N ASP A 95 2.50 7.45 -8.62
CA ASP A 95 1.62 8.60 -8.50
C ASP A 95 0.30 8.30 -9.24
N ILE A 96 -0.81 8.32 -8.50
CA ILE A 96 -2.16 8.09 -9.03
C ILE A 96 -2.85 9.44 -9.23
N GLU A 97 -3.05 9.79 -10.49
CA GLU A 97 -3.87 10.94 -10.86
C GLU A 97 -5.37 10.67 -10.72
N PRO A 98 -6.22 11.71 -10.56
CA PRO A 98 -7.66 11.54 -10.57
C PRO A 98 -8.15 10.79 -11.82
N ASN A 99 -9.01 9.79 -11.63
CA ASN A 99 -9.52 8.86 -12.65
C ASN A 99 -8.51 7.83 -13.19
N GLN A 100 -7.29 7.79 -12.65
CA GLN A 100 -6.34 6.71 -12.90
C GLN A 100 -6.56 5.57 -11.90
N ASN A 101 -6.33 4.33 -12.33
CA ASN A 101 -6.31 3.19 -11.43
C ASN A 101 -4.95 2.51 -11.53
N LEU A 102 -4.41 2.09 -10.39
CA LEU A 102 -3.28 1.17 -10.32
C LEU A 102 -3.80 -0.23 -9.99
N PHE A 103 -3.42 -1.22 -10.79
CA PHE A 103 -3.73 -2.63 -10.53
C PHE A 103 -2.48 -3.34 -10.04
N MET A 104 -2.61 -4.08 -8.94
CA MET A 104 -1.52 -4.79 -8.28
C MET A 104 -1.93 -6.23 -7.98
N GLN A 105 -0.95 -7.13 -7.98
CA GLN A 105 -1.13 -8.47 -7.43
C GLN A 105 -1.18 -8.40 -5.89
N GLY A 106 -1.89 -9.35 -5.27
CA GLY A 106 -1.89 -9.52 -3.82
C GLY A 106 -0.48 -9.65 -3.25
N GLY A 107 -0.18 -8.83 -2.24
CA GLY A 107 1.10 -8.77 -1.54
C GLY A 107 2.08 -7.75 -2.10
N ALA A 108 1.67 -6.96 -3.11
CA ALA A 108 2.49 -5.89 -3.65
C ALA A 108 2.18 -4.53 -3.02
N PHE A 109 0.98 -4.32 -2.44
CA PHE A 109 0.69 -3.08 -1.72
C PHE A 109 1.49 -3.01 -0.41
N MET A 110 1.99 -1.83 -0.05
CA MET A 110 2.68 -1.63 1.22
C MET A 110 2.16 -0.40 1.98
N ALA A 111 2.00 0.74 1.30
CA ALA A 111 1.49 1.97 1.88
C ALA A 111 0.87 2.90 0.84
N CYS A 112 0.12 3.91 1.28
CA CYS A 112 -0.42 4.94 0.39
C CYS A 112 -0.76 6.25 1.09
N SER A 113 -0.98 7.30 0.29
CA SER A 113 -1.52 8.57 0.77
C SER A 113 -2.95 8.41 1.35
N PRO A 114 -3.39 9.30 2.25
CA PRO A 114 -4.68 9.15 2.95
C PRO A 114 -5.90 9.18 2.02
N ASN A 115 -5.80 9.82 0.87
CA ASN A 115 -6.86 9.93 -0.12
C ASN A 115 -6.91 8.76 -1.12
N VAL A 116 -5.99 7.81 -1.01
CA VAL A 116 -6.02 6.59 -1.81
C VAL A 116 -6.94 5.56 -1.14
N ASN A 117 -7.83 5.01 -1.95
CA ASN A 117 -8.70 3.90 -1.61
C ASN A 117 -8.31 2.67 -2.43
N TYR A 118 -8.66 1.48 -1.94
CA TYR A 118 -8.40 0.23 -2.63
C TYR A 118 -9.54 -0.77 -2.50
N ASP A 119 -9.74 -1.55 -3.56
CA ASP A 119 -10.68 -2.67 -3.58
C ASP A 119 -10.14 -3.87 -4.34
N THR A 120 -10.86 -4.98 -4.23
CA THR A 120 -10.55 -6.21 -4.96
C THR A 120 -11.38 -6.27 -6.25
N LYS A 121 -10.73 -6.47 -7.39
CA LYS A 121 -11.39 -6.65 -8.69
C LYS A 121 -11.14 -8.06 -9.22
N PHE A 122 -12.22 -8.77 -9.57
CA PHE A 122 -12.15 -10.09 -10.18
C PHE A 122 -11.64 -10.01 -11.62
N GLN A 123 -10.63 -10.81 -11.97
CA GLN A 123 -10.04 -10.85 -13.31
C GLN A 123 -10.45 -12.08 -14.13
N GLY A 124 -11.23 -13.00 -13.54
CA GLY A 124 -11.72 -14.20 -14.22
C GLY A 124 -11.07 -15.50 -13.72
N ALA A 125 -11.82 -16.59 -13.77
CA ALA A 125 -11.37 -17.90 -13.27
C ALA A 125 -10.20 -18.52 -14.07
N LYS A 126 -9.82 -17.93 -15.21
CA LYS A 126 -8.70 -18.42 -16.02
C LYS A 126 -7.34 -18.20 -15.35
N SER A 127 -7.15 -17.23 -14.45
CA SER A 127 -5.86 -17.07 -13.76
C SER A 127 -5.58 -18.18 -12.73
N LEU A 128 -6.58 -18.98 -12.33
CA LEU A 128 -6.33 -20.21 -11.57
C LEU A 128 -5.48 -21.22 -12.35
N ILE A 129 -5.54 -21.18 -13.68
CA ILE A 129 -4.75 -22.04 -14.57
C ILE A 129 -3.28 -21.57 -14.60
N SER A 130 -3.02 -20.27 -14.46
CA SER A 130 -1.66 -19.73 -14.30
C SER A 130 -1.11 -19.88 -12.87
N ARG A 131 -1.91 -20.39 -11.93
CA ARG A 131 -1.62 -20.44 -10.48
C ARG A 131 -1.49 -19.07 -9.82
N GLU A 132 -2.05 -18.04 -10.44
CA GLU A 132 -2.13 -16.70 -9.87
C GLU A 132 -3.49 -16.49 -9.19
N SER A 133 -3.61 -15.40 -8.42
CA SER A 133 -4.87 -15.02 -7.79
C SER A 133 -5.93 -14.69 -8.84
N MET A 134 -7.21 -15.01 -8.58
CA MET A 134 -8.36 -14.58 -9.40
C MET A 134 -8.68 -13.08 -9.27
N PHE A 135 -7.94 -12.39 -8.41
CA PHE A 135 -8.24 -11.06 -7.97
C PHE A 135 -6.99 -10.19 -8.02
N PHE A 136 -7.16 -8.98 -8.57
CA PHE A 136 -6.22 -7.89 -8.36
C PHE A 136 -6.71 -6.95 -7.29
N LEU A 137 -5.76 -6.26 -6.70
CA LEU A 137 -6.04 -5.06 -5.93
C LEU A 137 -6.02 -3.89 -6.88
N ARG A 138 -6.99 -3.01 -6.69
CA ARG A 138 -7.11 -1.79 -7.46
C ARG A 138 -7.02 -0.63 -6.50
N ALA A 139 -6.02 0.22 -6.67
CA ALA A 139 -5.90 1.49 -5.97
C ALA A 139 -6.37 2.65 -6.87
N PHE A 140 -7.05 3.61 -6.28
CA PHE A 140 -7.51 4.84 -6.94
C PHE A 140 -7.56 5.99 -5.93
N SER A 141 -7.34 7.22 -6.41
CA SER A 141 -7.34 8.43 -5.58
C SER A 141 -8.68 9.15 -5.66
N GLU A 142 -9.12 9.70 -4.52
CA GLU A 142 -10.30 10.56 -4.42
C GLU A 142 -9.90 11.98 -4.01
N GLY A 143 -10.57 12.99 -4.55
CA GLY A 143 -10.34 14.40 -4.16
C GLY A 143 -9.03 15.04 -4.61
N GLY A 144 -8.14 14.30 -5.30
CA GLY A 144 -6.89 14.81 -5.86
C GLY A 144 -5.88 13.68 -6.12
N PRO A 145 -4.68 14.01 -6.62
CA PRO A 145 -3.60 13.04 -6.78
C PRO A 145 -3.25 12.34 -5.47
N GLY A 146 -2.79 11.10 -5.54
CA GLY A 146 -2.34 10.33 -4.38
C GLY A 146 -1.15 9.45 -4.74
N GLN A 147 -0.45 8.91 -3.75
CA GLN A 147 0.71 8.06 -3.97
C GLN A 147 0.47 6.66 -3.42
N VAL A 148 0.94 5.65 -4.13
CA VAL A 148 0.98 4.26 -3.67
C VAL A 148 2.43 3.80 -3.65
N PHE A 149 2.83 3.24 -2.51
CA PHE A 149 4.11 2.59 -2.31
C PHE A 149 3.89 1.08 -2.42
N TYR A 150 4.52 0.48 -3.42
CA TYR A 150 4.37 -0.94 -3.71
C TYR A 150 5.73 -1.63 -3.72
N CYS A 151 5.73 -2.93 -3.48
CA CYS A 151 6.93 -3.74 -3.36
C CYS A 151 6.91 -4.97 -4.28
N ALA A 152 8.08 -5.57 -4.44
CA ALA A 152 8.25 -6.83 -5.16
C ALA A 152 9.13 -7.80 -4.37
N TYR A 153 9.03 -9.08 -4.70
CA TYR A 153 10.04 -10.06 -4.33
C TYR A 153 11.17 -10.01 -5.38
N GLY A 154 12.32 -9.46 -5.00
CA GLY A 154 13.40 -9.12 -5.92
C GLY A 154 13.29 -7.70 -6.48
N ALA A 155 13.91 -7.46 -7.64
CA ALA A 155 13.98 -6.14 -8.26
C ALA A 155 12.75 -5.81 -9.11
N ILE A 156 12.43 -4.53 -9.25
CA ILE A 156 11.35 -4.03 -10.10
C ILE A 156 11.92 -3.69 -11.49
N LYS A 157 11.26 -4.19 -12.54
CA LYS A 157 11.54 -3.83 -13.93
C LYS A 157 10.28 -3.28 -14.56
N GLU A 158 10.34 -2.02 -15.00
CA GLU A 158 9.27 -1.38 -15.75
C GLU A 158 9.30 -1.84 -17.22
N VAL A 159 8.12 -2.09 -17.78
CA VAL A 159 7.95 -2.48 -19.18
C VAL A 159 6.76 -1.71 -19.73
N ASP A 160 7.03 -0.84 -20.71
CA ASP A 160 6.00 -0.15 -21.45
C ASP A 160 5.27 -1.12 -22.38
N VAL A 161 3.96 -1.24 -22.19
CA VAL A 161 3.10 -2.03 -23.07
C VAL A 161 2.50 -1.10 -24.12
N THR A 162 3.00 -1.19 -25.34
CA THR A 162 2.41 -0.54 -26.50
C THR A 162 1.50 -1.52 -27.23
N PRO A 163 0.56 -1.06 -28.08
CA PRO A 163 -0.30 -1.95 -28.87
C PRO A 163 0.45 -2.93 -29.77
N ASP A 164 1.72 -2.64 -30.07
CA ASP A 164 2.58 -3.43 -30.98
C ASP A 164 3.57 -4.33 -30.22
N ALA A 165 3.50 -4.38 -28.88
CA ALA A 165 4.38 -5.17 -28.00
C ALA A 165 3.93 -6.63 -27.85
#